data_AF-A0A0F8T6R4-F1
#
_entry.id   AF-A0A0F8T6R4-F1
#
_cell.length_a   1.000
_cell.length_b   1.000
_cell.length_c   1.000
_cell.angle_alpha   90.00
_cell.angle_beta   90.00
_cell.angle_gamma   90.00
#
_symmetry.space_group_name_H-M   'P 1'
#
loop_
_entity.id
_entity.type
_entity.pdbx_description
1 polymer ?
#
loop_
_entity_poly.entity_id
_entity_poly.type
_entity_poly.pdbx_seq_one_letter_code
_entity_poly.pdbx_strand_id
1 'polypeptide(L)'
;MLSETLADLENTSQKDIDKEILRAAMIAELDAINIYEQMANLTKNEEIRTILLDIAREEKIHVAMFETVLLQTDEEFLQVYVDYALARK
;
A
#
# COMPACT_ATOMS: atom_id res chain seq x y z
N MET A 1 -12.56 1.02 -6.63
CA MET A 1 -11.63 -0.13 -6.80
C MET A 1 -10.53 0.29 -7.76
N LEU A 2 -9.32 -0.29 -7.68
CA LEU A 2 -8.08 0.12 -8.36
C LEU A 2 -8.22 0.76 -9.78
N SER A 3 -9.15 0.28 -10.62
CA SER A 3 -9.43 0.88 -11.93
C SER A 3 -9.84 2.36 -11.89
N GLU A 4 -10.58 2.78 -10.85
CA GLU A 4 -10.96 4.19 -10.64
C GLU A 4 -9.73 5.02 -10.26
N THR A 5 -8.87 4.49 -9.39
CA THR A 5 -7.61 5.13 -9.00
C THR A 5 -6.70 5.36 -10.21
N LEU A 6 -6.61 4.40 -11.14
CA LEU A 6 -5.82 4.54 -12.36
C LEU A 6 -6.37 5.58 -13.34
N ALA A 7 -7.69 5.74 -13.42
CA ALA A 7 -8.33 6.76 -14.27
C ALA A 7 -8.08 8.19 -13.77
N ASP A 8 -7.95 8.37 -12.45
CA ASP A 8 -7.63 9.67 -11.85
C ASP A 8 -6.15 10.06 -12.08
N LEU A 9 -5.24 9.09 -12.23
CA LEU A 9 -3.83 9.35 -12.58
C LEU A 9 -3.69 10.04 -13.93
N GLU A 10 -4.51 9.67 -14.93
CA GLU A 10 -4.44 10.26 -16.28
C GLU A 10 -4.75 11.78 -16.28
N ASN A 11 -5.48 12.25 -15.27
CA ASN A 11 -5.88 13.66 -15.13
C ASN A 11 -5.02 14.42 -14.10
N THR A 12 -4.00 13.77 -13.53
CA THR A 12 -3.13 14.35 -12.50
C THR A 12 -2.04 15.23 -13.12
N SER A 13 -1.62 16.26 -12.38
CA SER A 13 -0.53 17.14 -12.81
C SER A 13 0.78 16.37 -12.92
N GLN A 14 1.63 16.71 -13.91
CA GLN A 14 2.97 16.11 -14.06
C GLN A 14 3.85 16.27 -12.81
N LYS A 15 3.56 17.27 -11.97
CA LYS A 15 4.31 17.50 -10.72
C LYS A 15 3.96 16.49 -9.63
N ASP A 16 2.72 15.97 -9.65
CA ASP A 16 2.19 15.11 -8.59
C ASP A 16 2.08 13.64 -9.03
N ILE A 17 2.27 13.36 -10.32
CA ILE A 17 2.07 12.03 -10.90
C ILE A 17 2.88 10.93 -10.20
N ASP A 18 4.15 11.19 -9.85
CA ASP A 18 5.00 10.21 -9.18
C ASP A 18 4.46 9.86 -7.78
N LYS A 19 3.94 10.85 -7.04
CA LYS A 19 3.34 10.65 -5.72
C LYS A 19 2.07 9.83 -5.82
N GLU A 20 1.23 10.14 -6.82
CA GLU A 20 -0.02 9.42 -7.03
C GLU A 20 0.20 7.98 -7.53
N ILE A 21 1.22 7.74 -8.36
CA ILE A 21 1.63 6.37 -8.74
C ILE A 21 2.02 5.56 -7.50
N LEU A 22 2.83 6.13 -6.61
CA LEU A 22 3.25 5.46 -5.37
C LEU A 22 2.06 5.19 -4.44
N ARG A 23 1.15 6.14 -4.30
CA ARG A 23 -0.09 5.98 -3.51
C ARG A 23 -0.98 4.88 -4.08
N ALA A 24 -1.20 4.87 -5.40
CA ALA A 24 -1.99 3.85 -6.08
C ALA A 24 -1.37 2.46 -5.92
N ALA A 25 -0.05 2.34 -6.03
CA ALA A 25 0.67 1.09 -5.79
C ALA A 25 0.50 0.61 -4.34
N MET A 26 0.70 1.49 -3.34
CA MET A 26 0.46 1.15 -1.93
C MET A 26 -0.97 0.67 -1.66
N ILE A 27 -1.98 1.32 -2.27
CA ILE A 27 -3.38 0.92 -2.15
C ILE A 27 -3.59 -0.50 -2.70
N ALA A 28 -3.02 -0.80 -3.87
CA ALA A 28 -3.11 -2.13 -4.46
C ALA A 28 -2.55 -3.22 -3.53
N GLU A 29 -1.38 -2.98 -2.94
CA GLU A 29 -0.76 -3.94 -2.02
C GLU A 29 -1.55 -4.08 -0.71
N LEU A 30 -2.08 -2.99 -0.17
CA LEU A 30 -2.95 -3.03 1.02
C LEU A 30 -4.26 -3.80 0.76
N ASP A 31 -4.86 -3.63 -0.41
CA ASP A 31 -6.02 -4.41 -0.82
C ASP A 31 -5.67 -5.90 -0.94
N ALA A 32 -4.52 -6.23 -1.54
CA ALA A 32 -4.04 -7.61 -1.66
C ALA A 32 -3.84 -8.25 -0.28
N ILE A 33 -3.18 -7.57 0.67
CA ILE A 33 -3.02 -8.03 2.06
C ILE A 33 -4.37 -8.36 2.68
N ASN A 34 -5.31 -7.43 2.63
CA ASN A 34 -6.63 -7.60 3.23
C ASN A 34 -7.37 -8.79 2.60
N ILE A 35 -7.34 -8.91 1.28
CA ILE A 35 -7.98 -10.00 0.54
C ILE A 35 -7.36 -11.35 0.92
N TYR A 36 -6.04 -11.47 0.93
CA TYR A 36 -5.36 -12.72 1.25
C TYR A 36 -5.58 -13.15 2.70
N GLU A 37 -5.50 -12.22 3.67
CA GLU A 37 -5.79 -12.52 5.07
C GLU A 37 -7.26 -12.94 5.29
N GLN A 38 -8.22 -12.29 4.61
CA GLN A 38 -9.62 -12.69 4.66
C GLN A 38 -9.84 -14.08 4.07
N MET A 39 -9.26 -14.39 2.91
CA MET A 39 -9.36 -15.73 2.31
C MET A 39 -8.70 -16.81 3.18
N ALA A 40 -7.56 -16.49 3.81
CA ALA A 40 -6.87 -17.39 4.72
C ALA A 40 -7.74 -17.73 5.95
N ASN A 41 -8.53 -16.76 6.43
CA ASN A 41 -9.48 -16.98 7.52
C ASN A 41 -10.68 -17.84 7.12
N LEU A 42 -11.10 -17.79 5.85
CA LEU A 42 -12.26 -18.53 5.34
C LEU A 42 -11.94 -19.97 4.94
N THR A 43 -10.72 -20.24 4.47
CA THR A 43 -10.35 -21.58 3.98
C THR A 43 -10.16 -22.59 5.13
N LYS A 44 -10.55 -23.84 4.88
CA LYS A 44 -10.30 -24.99 5.76
C LYS A 44 -9.10 -25.83 5.33
N ASN A 45 -8.47 -25.50 4.20
CA ASN A 45 -7.26 -26.17 3.73
C ASN A 45 -6.04 -25.44 4.28
N GLU A 46 -5.25 -26.13 5.10
CA GLU A 46 -4.07 -25.57 5.78
C GLU A 46 -2.94 -25.19 4.81
N GLU A 47 -2.78 -25.89 3.69
CA GLU A 47 -1.79 -25.55 2.67
C GLU A 47 -2.14 -24.21 2.00
N ILE A 48 -3.41 -24.05 1.61
CA ILE A 48 -3.91 -22.80 1.03
C ILE A 48 -3.81 -21.66 2.04
N ARG A 49 -4.18 -21.89 3.30
CA ARG A 49 -4.03 -20.90 4.38
C ARG A 49 -2.59 -20.42 4.51
N THR A 50 -1.64 -21.35 4.51
CA THR A 50 -0.21 -21.04 4.65
C THR A 50 0.28 -20.17 3.49
N ILE A 51 -0.02 -20.58 2.25
CA ILE A 51 0.38 -19.83 1.05
C ILE A 51 -0.21 -18.41 1.07
N LEU A 52 -1.49 -18.26 1.40
CA LEU A 52 -2.13 -16.94 1.46
C LEU A 52 -1.49 -16.02 2.50
N LEU A 53 -1.14 -16.55 3.68
CA LEU A 53 -0.50 -15.75 4.73
C LEU A 53 0.95 -15.40 4.39
N ASP A 54 1.66 -16.29 3.69
CA ASP A 54 3.02 -16.01 3.20
C ASP A 54 3.00 -14.91 2.14
N ILE A 55 2.09 -14.99 1.15
CA ILE A 55 1.92 -13.94 0.14
C ILE A 55 1.52 -12.62 0.81
N ALA A 56 0.54 -12.62 1.73
CA ALA A 56 0.15 -11.42 2.47
C ALA A 56 1.32 -10.77 3.24
N ARG A 57 2.31 -11.56 3.68
CA ARG A 57 3.52 -11.05 4.30
C ARG A 57 4.47 -10.41 3.27
N GLU A 58 4.58 -10.96 2.07
CA GLU A 58 5.37 -10.38 0.98
C GLU A 58 4.79 -9.02 0.55
N GLU A 59 3.46 -8.91 0.42
CA GLU A 59 2.85 -7.63 0.05
C GLU A 59 3.09 -6.52 1.09
N LYS A 60 3.25 -6.86 2.38
CA LYS A 60 3.65 -5.88 3.42
C LYS A 60 5.05 -5.32 3.16
N ILE A 61 5.94 -6.10 2.55
CA ILE A 61 7.27 -5.63 2.12
C ILE A 61 7.10 -4.64 0.97
N HIS A 62 6.23 -4.94 0.00
CA HIS A 62 5.95 -4.03 -1.11
C HIS A 62 5.36 -2.70 -0.64
N VAL A 63 4.41 -2.72 0.30
CA VAL A 63 3.89 -1.50 0.95
C VAL A 63 5.04 -0.68 1.55
N ALA A 64 5.92 -1.31 2.33
CA ALA A 64 7.05 -0.61 2.96
C ALA A 64 8.03 -0.02 1.93
N MET A 65 8.26 -0.72 0.81
CA MET A 65 9.10 -0.21 -0.28
C MET A 65 8.49 1.03 -0.93
N PHE A 66 7.20 1.01 -1.27
CA PHE A 66 6.52 2.17 -1.85
C PHE A 66 6.42 3.33 -0.88
N GLU A 67 6.09 3.08 0.39
CA GLU A 67 6.03 4.10 1.44
C GLU A 67 7.39 4.80 1.61
N THR A 68 8.48 4.04 1.61
CA THR A 68 9.84 4.58 1.73
C THR A 68 10.14 5.57 0.61
N VAL A 69 9.77 5.25 -0.63
CA VAL A 69 9.97 6.15 -1.78
C VAL A 69 9.00 7.33 -1.75
N LEU A 70 7.76 7.13 -1.29
CA LEU A 70 6.78 8.21 -1.13
C LEU A 70 7.25 9.25 -0.12
N LEU A 71 7.80 8.82 1.02
CA LEU A 71 8.38 9.71 2.03
C LEU A 71 9.58 10.52 1.50
N GLN A 72 10.30 10.01 0.50
CA GLN A 72 11.40 10.74 -0.14
C GLN A 72 10.90 11.71 -1.22
N THR A 73 9.76 11.40 -1.84
CA THR A 73 9.20 12.15 -2.98
C THR A 73 8.22 13.25 -2.54
N ASP A 74 7.57 13.09 -1.39
CA ASP A 74 6.55 14.01 -0.89
C ASP A 74 6.94 14.65 0.46
N GLU A 75 7.57 15.82 0.40
CA GLU A 75 8.04 16.57 1.58
C GLU A 75 6.93 16.89 2.58
N GLU A 76 5.73 17.21 2.12
CA GLU A 76 4.59 17.47 3.00
C GLU A 76 4.17 16.21 3.73
N PHE A 77 4.08 15.08 3.01
CA PHE A 77 3.74 13.80 3.60
C PHE A 77 4.79 13.35 4.62
N LEU A 78 6.08 13.53 4.32
CA LEU A 78 7.17 13.28 5.27
C LEU A 78 7.03 14.12 6.54
N GLN A 79 6.78 15.43 6.40
CA GLN A 79 6.64 16.33 7.55
C GLN A 79 5.46 15.90 8.44
N VAL A 80 4.30 15.62 7.83
CA VAL A 80 3.10 15.13 8.54
C VAL A 80 3.40 13.79 9.23
N TYR A 81 4.10 12.88 8.56
CA TYR A 81 4.47 11.57 9.12
C TYR A 81 5.35 11.73 10.36
N VAL A 82 6.38 12.57 10.29
CA VAL A 82 7.29 12.86 11.40
C VAL A 82 6.53 13.49 12.56
N ASP A 83 5.71 14.50 12.31
CA ASP A 83 4.94 15.20 13.35
C ASP A 83 4.01 14.21 14.07
N TYR A 84 3.31 13.36 13.33
CA TYR A 84 2.41 12.37 13.89
C TYR A 84 3.12 11.26 14.66
N ALA A 85 4.20 10.70 14.10
CA ALA A 85 4.96 9.62 14.70
C ALA A 85 5.67 10.07 15.99
N LEU A 86 6.14 11.32 16.03
CA LEU A 86 6.83 11.89 17.20
C LEU A 86 5.87 12.46 18.26
N ALA A 87 4.68 12.92 17.87
CA ALA A 87 3.65 13.42 18.80
C ALA A 87 2.97 12.31 19.63
N ARG A 88 3.17 11.04 19.28
CA ARG A 88 2.63 9.88 20.01
C ARG A 88 3.58 9.32 21.08
N LYS A 89 4.59 10.08 21.49
CA LYS A 89 5.44 9.75 22.65
C LYS A 89 4.76 10.09 23.98
#